data_AF-A0AA85FXK7-F1
#
_entry.id   AF-A0AA85FXK7-F1
#
_cell.length_a   1.000
_cell.length_b   1.000
_cell.length_c   1.000
_cell.angle_alpha   90.00
_cell.angle_beta   90.00
_cell.angle_gamma   90.00
#
_symmetry.space_group_name_H-M   'P 1'
#
loop_
_entity.id
_entity.type
_entity.pdbx_description
1 polymer ?
#
loop_
_entity_poly.entity_id
_entity_poly.type
_entity_poly.pdbx_seq_one_letter_code
_entity_poly.pdbx_strand_id
1 'polypeptide(L)'
;MIGWRNIIYTCLTSNQTLDESHLLDLAKFLQNMAISTQRLLEANVDLCVFCRNNNEPKEIYTSHKVKDRFGRVTCPILRKFTCPLCGATKDRAHTIRYCPKLLITNHNRNGNCSGGPTCPMIEAGLLEPIQFSTPN
;
A
#
# COMPACT_ATOMS: atom_id res chain seq x y z
N MET A 1 22.98 1.27 6.89
CA MET A 1 22.59 1.77 8.23
C MET A 1 23.65 2.67 8.90
N ILE A 2 24.84 2.89 8.31
CA ILE A 2 25.99 3.56 8.96
C ILE A 2 26.10 5.07 8.66
N GLY A 3 25.37 5.60 7.65
CA GLY A 3 25.45 7.02 7.26
C GLY A 3 24.93 8.01 8.31
N TRP A 4 23.77 7.73 8.92
CA TRP A 4 23.15 8.64 9.90
C TRP A 4 23.95 8.81 11.18
N ARG A 5 24.65 7.76 11.65
CA ARG A 5 25.45 7.83 12.86
C ARG A 5 26.55 8.89 12.73
N ASN A 6 27.19 8.95 11.57
CA ASN A 6 28.25 9.92 11.31
C ASN A 6 27.68 11.33 11.15
N ILE A 7 26.56 11.50 10.43
CA ILE A 7 25.90 12.81 10.23
C ILE A 7 25.42 13.41 11.57
N ILE A 8 24.78 12.59 12.42
CA ILE A 8 24.33 13.01 13.77
C ILE A 8 25.54 13.39 14.62
N TYR A 9 26.62 12.60 14.59
CA TYR A 9 27.85 12.91 15.33
C TYR A 9 28.45 14.25 14.87
N THR A 10 28.58 14.49 13.56
CA THR A 10 29.09 15.77 13.05
C THR A 10 28.22 16.98 13.41
N CYS A 11 26.89 16.85 13.41
CA CYS A 11 26.01 17.94 13.84
C CYS A 11 26.19 18.26 15.34
N LEU A 12 26.34 17.22 16.18
CA LEU A 12 26.56 17.38 17.61
C LEU A 12 27.93 17.98 17.95
N THR A 13 28.97 17.66 17.18
CA THR A 13 30.35 18.13 17.45
C THR A 13 30.68 19.48 16.81
N SER A 14 30.06 19.82 15.67
CA SER A 14 30.46 20.97 14.85
C SER A 14 29.46 22.13 14.86
N ASN A 15 28.40 22.06 15.67
CA ASN A 15 27.33 23.08 15.78
C ASN A 15 26.75 23.49 14.40
N GLN A 16 26.73 22.56 13.45
CA GLN A 16 26.20 22.74 12.11
C GLN A 16 24.72 22.33 12.08
N THR A 17 23.89 23.15 11.45
CA THR A 17 22.46 22.86 11.27
C THR A 17 22.26 21.86 10.13
N LEU A 18 21.38 20.87 10.33
CA LEU A 18 20.94 19.97 9.26
C LEU A 18 20.18 20.78 8.20
N ASP A 19 20.57 20.64 6.94
CA ASP A 19 19.79 21.24 5.85
C ASP A 19 18.45 20.49 5.64
N GLU A 20 17.56 21.09 4.84
CA GLU A 20 16.24 20.55 4.54
C GLU A 20 16.28 19.14 3.92
N SER A 21 17.28 18.85 3.08
CA SER A 21 17.44 17.53 2.45
C SER A 21 17.81 16.45 3.46
N HIS A 22 18.69 16.77 4.40
CA HIS A 22 19.06 15.87 5.49
C HIS A 22 17.88 15.65 6.46
N LEU A 23 17.07 16.66 6.73
CA LEU A 23 15.85 16.48 7.54
C LEU A 23 14.85 15.55 6.86
N LEU A 24 14.65 15.71 5.54
CA LEU A 24 13.76 14.85 4.76
C LEU A 24 14.27 13.40 4.72
N ASP A 25 15.56 13.19 4.53
CA ASP A 25 16.12 11.84 4.50
C ASP A 25 16.09 11.18 5.88
N LEU A 26 16.22 11.94 6.97
CA LEU A 26 16.04 11.44 8.33
C LEU A 26 14.59 11.01 8.54
N ALA A 27 13.62 11.82 8.11
CA ALA A 27 12.21 11.47 8.20
C ALA A 27 11.88 10.17 7.45
N LYS A 28 12.39 10.00 6.21
CA LYS A 28 12.27 8.75 5.45
C LYS A 28 12.89 7.56 6.18
N PHE A 29 14.07 7.75 6.78
CA PHE A 29 14.74 6.69 7.54
C PHE A 29 13.92 6.24 8.74
N LEU A 30 13.43 7.19 9.55
CA LEU A 30 12.58 6.90 10.72
C LEU A 30 11.28 6.21 10.30
N GLN A 31 10.66 6.68 9.21
CA GLN A 31 9.46 6.05 8.64
C GLN A 31 9.72 4.60 8.21
N ASN A 32 10.84 4.34 7.53
CA ASN A 32 11.22 2.99 7.11
C ASN A 32 11.49 2.07 8.31
N MET A 33 12.11 2.58 9.38
CA MET A 33 12.30 1.83 10.62
C MET A 33 10.97 1.51 11.29
N ALA A 34 10.04 2.47 11.35
CA ALA A 34 8.71 2.26 11.91
C ALA A 34 7.96 1.17 11.13
N ILE A 35 7.93 1.24 9.80
CA ILE A 35 7.30 0.24 8.92
C ILE A 35 7.94 -1.14 9.12
N SER A 36 9.28 -1.20 9.21
CA SER A 36 10.00 -2.46 9.40
C SER A 36 9.67 -3.10 10.75
N THR A 37 9.67 -2.30 11.81
CA THR A 37 9.30 -2.76 13.16
C THR A 37 7.86 -3.26 13.19
N GLN A 38 6.94 -2.52 12.57
CA GLN A 38 5.55 -2.92 12.45
C GLN A 38 5.39 -4.25 11.69
N ARG A 39 6.13 -4.47 10.59
CA ARG A 39 6.13 -5.74 9.84
C ARG A 39 6.58 -6.92 10.69
N LEU A 40 7.60 -6.73 11.53
CA LEU A 40 8.09 -7.77 12.43
C LEU A 40 7.05 -8.13 13.50
N LEU A 41 6.41 -7.12 14.11
CA LEU A 41 5.38 -7.33 15.14
C LEU A 41 4.12 -8.01 14.58
N GLU A 42 3.85 -7.86 13.28
CA GLU A 42 2.65 -8.39 12.61
C GLU A 42 2.91 -9.66 11.81
N ALA A 43 4.12 -10.24 11.87
CA ALA A 43 4.52 -11.35 10.99
C ALA A 43 3.61 -12.59 11.07
N ASN A 44 2.99 -12.82 12.24
CA ASN A 44 2.09 -13.95 12.50
C ASN A 44 0.62 -13.55 12.60
N VAL A 45 0.27 -12.32 12.18
CA VAL A 45 -1.10 -11.81 12.25
C VAL A 45 -1.76 -11.98 10.90
N ASP A 46 -2.92 -12.64 10.90
CA ASP A 46 -3.79 -12.68 9.74
C ASP A 46 -4.33 -11.27 9.47
N LEU A 47 -3.94 -10.68 8.35
CA LEU A 47 -4.27 -9.29 8.01
C LEU A 47 -4.61 -9.07 6.54
N CYS A 48 -5.23 -7.93 6.27
CA CYS A 48 -5.58 -7.42 4.97
C CYS A 48 -4.48 -6.49 4.48
N VAL A 49 -3.63 -7.00 3.58
CA VAL A 49 -2.54 -6.20 2.98
C VAL A 49 -3.06 -5.00 2.18
N PHE A 50 -4.29 -5.05 1.66
CA PHE A 50 -4.90 -3.92 0.94
C PHE A 50 -5.19 -2.75 1.88
N CYS A 51 -5.92 -3.00 2.97
CA CYS A 51 -6.21 -1.99 3.99
C CYS A 51 -4.92 -1.47 4.64
N ARG A 52 -3.98 -2.36 4.96
CA ARG A 52 -2.69 -1.99 5.54
C ARG A 52 -1.91 -1.02 4.64
N ASN A 53 -1.86 -1.29 3.34
CA ASN A 53 -1.15 -0.44 2.38
C ASN A 53 -1.84 0.91 2.16
N ASN A 54 -3.15 1.01 2.42
CA ASN A 54 -3.90 2.26 2.38
C ASN A 54 -3.90 3.00 3.72
N ASN A 55 -3.01 2.63 4.65
CA ASN A 55 -2.89 3.23 5.97
C ASN A 55 -4.18 3.19 6.80
N GLU A 56 -5.01 2.16 6.59
CA GLU A 56 -6.16 1.92 7.46
C GLU A 56 -5.70 1.61 8.90
N PRO A 57 -6.53 1.86 9.92
CA PRO A 57 -6.23 1.53 11.30
C PRO A 57 -5.95 0.03 11.49
N LYS A 58 -5.16 -0.30 12.52
CA LYS A 58 -4.78 -1.68 12.84
C LYS A 58 -5.99 -2.57 13.04
N GLU A 59 -6.96 -2.08 13.77
CA GLU A 59 -8.22 -2.77 14.06
C GLU A 59 -8.94 -3.18 12.77
N ILE A 60 -8.87 -2.34 11.73
CA ILE A 60 -9.48 -2.59 10.44
C ILE A 60 -8.69 -3.61 9.65
N TYR A 61 -7.38 -3.42 9.43
CA TYR A 61 -6.63 -4.34 8.58
C TYR A 61 -6.35 -5.69 9.24
N THR A 62 -6.40 -5.84 10.57
CA THR A 62 -6.28 -7.16 11.23
C THR A 62 -7.61 -7.90 11.38
N SER A 63 -8.74 -7.30 11.00
CA SER A 63 -10.07 -7.93 11.13
C SER A 63 -10.40 -8.94 10.02
N HIS A 64 -9.66 -8.94 8.91
CA HIS A 64 -9.98 -9.74 7.73
C HIS A 64 -8.76 -9.98 6.84
N LYS A 65 -8.88 -10.90 5.87
CA LYS A 65 -7.93 -11.08 4.76
C LYS A 65 -8.44 -10.38 3.50
N VAL A 66 -7.56 -10.12 2.53
CA VAL A 66 -7.98 -9.56 1.23
C VAL A 66 -8.93 -10.52 0.50
N LYS A 67 -8.58 -11.81 0.49
CA LYS A 67 -9.34 -12.89 -0.15
C LYS A 67 -9.48 -14.08 0.80
N ASP A 68 -10.55 -14.86 0.60
CA ASP A 68 -10.72 -16.16 1.25
C ASP A 68 -9.97 -17.29 0.52
N ARG A 69 -10.06 -18.51 1.07
CA ARG A 69 -9.47 -19.72 0.50
C ARG A 69 -10.00 -20.10 -0.90
N PHE A 70 -11.17 -19.57 -1.27
CA PHE A 70 -11.77 -19.78 -2.59
C PHE A 70 -11.40 -18.67 -3.59
N GLY A 71 -10.54 -17.74 -3.18
CA GLY A 71 -10.09 -16.61 -4.01
C GLY A 71 -11.09 -15.47 -4.12
N ARG A 72 -12.20 -15.50 -3.37
CA ARG A 72 -13.20 -14.43 -3.35
C ARG A 72 -12.73 -13.28 -2.47
N VAL A 73 -12.94 -12.05 -2.91
CA VAL A 73 -12.55 -10.86 -2.13
C VAL A 73 -13.40 -10.75 -0.87
N THR A 74 -12.76 -10.73 0.29
CA THR A 74 -13.40 -10.59 1.61
C THR A 74 -13.24 -9.18 2.18
N CYS A 75 -12.28 -8.39 1.69
CA CYS A 75 -12.05 -7.02 2.17
C CYS A 75 -13.26 -6.11 1.88
N PRO A 76 -13.92 -5.55 2.92
CA PRO A 76 -15.12 -4.74 2.74
C PRO A 76 -14.87 -3.45 1.95
N ILE A 77 -13.68 -2.87 2.07
CA ILE A 77 -13.29 -1.66 1.32
C ILE A 77 -13.15 -2.02 -0.16
N LEU A 78 -12.36 -3.06 -0.49
CA LEU A 78 -12.16 -3.47 -1.87
C LEU A 78 -13.47 -3.95 -2.52
N ARG A 79 -14.37 -4.60 -1.77
CA ARG A 79 -15.68 -5.05 -2.28
C ARG A 79 -16.58 -3.91 -2.76
N LYS A 80 -16.43 -2.70 -2.22
CA LYS A 80 -17.16 -1.50 -2.68
C LYS A 80 -16.62 -0.97 -4.01
N PHE A 81 -15.40 -1.35 -4.38
CA PHE A 81 -14.78 -0.90 -5.61
C PHE A 81 -15.32 -1.67 -6.82
N THR A 82 -15.78 -0.92 -7.82
CA THR A 82 -16.19 -1.46 -9.12
C THR A 82 -15.14 -1.07 -10.14
N CYS A 83 -14.52 -2.05 -10.79
CA CYS A 83 -13.49 -1.80 -11.78
C CYS A 83 -14.09 -1.05 -12.99
N PRO A 84 -13.61 0.14 -13.35
CA PRO A 84 -14.18 0.92 -14.46
C PRO A 84 -13.95 0.28 -15.83
N LEU A 85 -12.96 -0.60 -15.96
CA LEU A 85 -12.62 -1.25 -17.25
C LEU A 85 -13.48 -2.49 -17.54
N CYS A 86 -13.77 -3.29 -16.50
CA CYS A 86 -14.47 -4.57 -16.67
C CYS A 86 -15.77 -4.70 -15.88
N GLY A 87 -16.10 -3.74 -15.02
CA GLY A 87 -17.31 -3.75 -14.20
C GLY A 87 -17.28 -4.73 -13.02
N ALA A 88 -16.18 -5.45 -12.80
CA ALA A 88 -16.11 -6.41 -11.70
C ALA A 88 -16.14 -5.71 -10.33
N THR A 89 -16.92 -6.28 -9.40
CA THR A 89 -17.15 -5.76 -8.05
C THR A 89 -17.38 -6.93 -7.07
N LYS A 90 -17.55 -6.65 -5.77
CA LYS A 90 -17.79 -7.64 -4.70
C LYS A 90 -16.75 -8.77 -4.72
N ASP A 91 -17.17 -10.02 -4.93
CA ASP A 91 -16.31 -11.21 -4.87
C ASP A 91 -15.17 -11.19 -5.90
N ARG A 92 -15.35 -10.42 -6.99
CA ARG A 92 -14.38 -10.28 -8.08
C ARG A 92 -13.73 -8.88 -8.13
N ALA A 93 -13.93 -8.07 -7.10
CA ALA A 93 -13.39 -6.72 -7.06
C ALA A 93 -11.85 -6.71 -7.17
N HIS A 94 -11.32 -5.70 -7.83
CA HIS A 94 -9.88 -5.50 -7.99
C HIS A 94 -9.61 -4.06 -8.40
N THR A 95 -8.43 -3.54 -8.08
CA THR A 95 -7.98 -2.24 -8.58
C THR A 95 -7.68 -2.31 -10.08
N ILE A 96 -7.68 -1.16 -10.77
CA ILE A 96 -7.45 -1.04 -12.22
C ILE A 96 -6.20 -1.81 -12.67
N ARG A 97 -5.12 -1.71 -11.89
CA ARG A 97 -3.84 -2.38 -12.17
C ARG A 97 -3.92 -3.90 -12.24
N TYR A 98 -4.87 -4.51 -11.53
CA TYR A 98 -5.10 -5.96 -11.55
C TYR A 98 -6.29 -6.35 -12.43
N CYS A 99 -6.75 -5.45 -13.30
CA CYS A 99 -7.83 -5.75 -14.22
C CYS A 99 -7.40 -6.79 -15.25
N PRO A 100 -8.12 -7.93 -15.38
CA PRO A 100 -7.81 -8.93 -16.40
C PRO A 100 -7.84 -8.37 -17.83
N LYS A 101 -8.75 -7.43 -18.12
CA LYS A 101 -8.81 -6.79 -19.44
C LYS A 101 -7.53 -6.01 -19.76
N LEU A 102 -6.98 -5.29 -18.79
CA LEU A 102 -5.73 -4.54 -18.94
C LEU A 102 -4.55 -5.49 -19.17
N LEU A 103 -4.50 -6.60 -18.43
CA LEU A 103 -3.45 -7.61 -18.59
C LEU A 103 -3.51 -8.27 -19.97
N ILE A 104 -4.70 -8.59 -20.48
CA ILE A 104 -4.88 -9.16 -21.83
C ILE A 104 -4.41 -8.17 -22.91
N THR A 105 -4.70 -6.87 -22.76
CA THR A 105 -4.25 -5.87 -23.73
C THR A 105 -2.72 -5.75 -23.77
N ASN A 106 -2.05 -5.89 -22.62
CA ASN A 106 -0.60 -5.81 -22.50
C ASN A 106 0.12 -7.12 -22.91
N HIS A 107 -0.51 -8.28 -22.72
CA HIS A 107 0.07 -9.58 -23.07
C HIS A 107 0.24 -9.79 -24.58
N ASN A 108 -0.40 -8.95 -25.41
CA ASN A 108 -0.23 -8.95 -26.86
C ASN A 108 1.04 -8.22 -27.33
N ARG A 109 1.85 -7.66 -26.42
CA ARG A 109 3.12 -6.97 -26.72
C ARG A 109 4.37 -7.65 -26.17
N ASN A 110 4.25 -8.64 -25.29
CA ASN A 110 5.36 -9.49 -24.88
C ASN A 110 4.83 -10.71 -24.14
N GLY A 111 5.14 -11.90 -24.65
CA GLY A 111 4.88 -13.16 -23.97
C GLY A 111 5.62 -13.23 -22.64
N ASN A 112 5.00 -13.93 -21.69
CA ASN A 112 5.50 -14.29 -20.36
C ASN A 112 5.25 -13.27 -19.24
N CYS A 113 4.02 -13.29 -18.68
CA CYS A 113 3.72 -12.67 -17.39
C CYS A 113 3.27 -13.75 -16.39
N SER A 114 4.23 -14.46 -15.80
CA SER A 114 4.05 -15.23 -14.58
C SER A 114 3.74 -14.25 -13.42
N GLY A 115 2.50 -14.29 -12.94
CA GLY A 115 2.02 -13.39 -11.90
C GLY A 115 2.81 -13.50 -10.59
N GLY A 116 3.27 -12.35 -10.07
CA GLY A 116 3.88 -12.21 -8.75
C GLY A 116 4.21 -10.75 -8.40
N PRO A 117 4.28 -10.36 -7.11
CA PRO A 117 3.92 -9.02 -6.63
C PRO A 117 5.12 -8.18 -6.18
N THR A 118 5.50 -7.14 -6.92
CA THR A 118 6.58 -6.23 -6.47
C THR A 118 6.45 -4.75 -6.82
N CYS A 119 5.36 -4.29 -7.43
CA CYS A 119 5.21 -2.84 -7.64
C CYS A 119 4.34 -2.21 -6.55
N PRO A 120 4.84 -1.24 -5.77
CA PRO A 120 4.05 -0.49 -4.80
C PRO A 120 2.88 0.20 -5.51
N MET A 121 1.73 0.19 -4.84
CA MET A 121 0.54 0.92 -5.30
C MET A 121 0.84 2.41 -5.20
N ILE A 122 1.20 3.03 -6.32
CA ILE A 122 1.04 4.45 -6.51
C ILE A 122 -0.12 4.63 -7.48
N GLU A 123 -0.90 5.67 -7.17
CA GLU A 123 -1.97 6.29 -7.93
C GLU A 123 -3.39 5.92 -7.49
N ALA A 124 -3.83 6.63 -6.46
CA ALA A 124 -5.22 7.03 -6.29
C ALA A 124 -5.27 8.55 -6.04
N GLY A 125 -4.75 9.31 -7.01
CA GLY A 125 -5.16 10.68 -7.22
C GLY A 125 -6.34 10.72 -8.18
N LEU A 126 -7.45 10.07 -7.84
CA LEU A 126 -8.80 10.37 -8.34
C LEU A 126 -9.82 9.42 -7.71
N LEU A 127 -10.21 9.66 -6.47
CA LEU A 127 -11.59 9.58 -6.04
C LEU A 127 -11.67 10.52 -4.83
N GLU A 128 -12.30 11.67 -5.04
CA GLU A 128 -12.66 12.57 -3.94
C GLU A 128 -13.38 11.81 -2.82
N PRO A 129 -13.26 12.26 -1.55
CA PRO A 129 -13.86 11.59 -0.41
C PRO A 129 -15.33 11.31 -0.68
N ILE A 130 -15.68 10.03 -0.52
CA ILE A 130 -17.04 9.50 -0.62
C ILE A 130 -17.93 10.37 0.27
N GLN A 131 -18.68 11.30 -0.33
CA GLN A 131 -19.77 11.96 0.37
C GLN A 131 -20.80 10.88 0.69
N PHE A 132 -20.84 10.47 1.96
CA PHE A 132 -21.95 9.72 2.51
C PHE A 132 -23.19 10.60 2.41
N SER A 133 -23.97 10.43 1.34
CA SER A 133 -25.35 10.88 1.31
C SER A 133 -26.16 9.86 2.10
N THR A 134 -26.60 10.24 3.30
CA THR A 134 -27.67 9.56 4.02
C THR A 134 -28.96 9.60 3.18
N PRO A 135 -29.78 8.54 3.18
CA PRO A 135 -31.08 8.59 2.51
C PRO A 135 -32.06 9.43 3.32
N ASN A 136 -32.82 10.28 2.63
CA ASN A 136 -34.14 10.75 3.07
C ASN A 136 -35.19 9.74 2.62
#